data_AF-A0A955E0Y2-F1
#
_entry.id   AF-A0A955E0Y2-F1
#
_cell.length_a   1.000
_cell.length_b   1.000
_cell.length_c   1.000
_cell.angle_alpha   90.00
_cell.angle_beta   90.00
_cell.angle_gamma   90.00
#
_symmetry.space_group_name_H-M   'P 1'
#
loop_
_entity.id
_entity.type
_entity.pdbx_description
1 polymer ?
#
loop_
_entity_poly.entity_id
_entity_poly.type
_entity_poly.pdbx_seq_one_letter_code
_entity_poly.pdbx_strand_id
1 'polypeptide(L)'
;VLALGLAVAAIFFALKKIAGISLAVIFVLLLNFEPFYIALTRVVHLEGLLATFMLAAFLWFYLAFIHQSDVAPQNKKFYHNKSFLFASFFAACAVLTKTSALIILPTFGLMLYFNSKNIISSLKYYIPWLVLVSVFFILLWPAMWVQPVSVLNELSKGIFDTGVEEGHIQLYFGELVDDPGPTFYFVVLLLRSSLYMIPGFLLTLFSYKKLSNSKKKFIKYTLFFSAMYFIEMTIPTKKLDRYILPALVLQLMTSAVGLEYFFRELFVTKIKAVYKYLVAICFILPAFFTYLYLNGDYFSYYSPYFGGLRVGIKVLEPKWLIGQKQIKGFFSDPVVWADFEPFAKEESLDGLLYKSTINERLLVGFPEKYYTQVWPFIREVGAWATIKTLTPQAVKTAYFVYPVWDDTSADEDRFEIEYLGSISERGVKLYNVYRSCRIFDCGREN
;
A
#
# COMPACT_ATOMS: atom_id res chain seq x y z
N VAL A 1 -2.81 -2.63 14.35
CA VAL A 1 -2.84 -1.23 14.88
C VAL A 1 -1.73 -0.97 15.90
N LEU A 2 -1.64 -1.69 17.02
CA LEU A 2 -0.64 -1.43 18.08
C LEU A 2 0.81 -1.45 17.57
N ALA A 3 1.19 -2.49 16.80
CA ALA A 3 2.54 -2.60 16.23
C ALA A 3 2.92 -1.39 15.35
N LEU A 4 1.99 -0.94 14.50
CA LEU A 4 2.17 0.25 13.67
C LEU A 4 2.34 1.51 14.52
N GLY A 5 1.52 1.70 15.54
CA GLY A 5 1.62 2.84 16.45
C GLY A 5 2.98 2.92 17.16
N LEU A 6 3.47 1.77 17.67
CA LEU A 6 4.78 1.68 18.31
C LEU A 6 5.92 1.95 17.32
N ALA A 7 5.84 1.40 16.10
CA ALA A 7 6.84 1.63 15.07
C ALA A 7 6.89 3.10 14.60
N VAL A 8 5.73 3.74 14.41
CA VAL A 8 5.64 5.18 14.08
C VAL A 8 6.19 6.05 15.22
N ALA A 9 5.92 5.70 16.48
CA ALA A 9 6.52 6.40 17.61
C ALA A 9 8.05 6.24 17.62
N ALA A 10 8.57 5.04 17.35
CA ALA A 10 10.01 4.80 17.26
C ALA A 10 10.65 5.60 16.10
N ILE A 11 9.97 5.67 14.94
CA ILE A 11 10.36 6.51 13.80
C ILE A 11 10.45 7.99 14.21
N PHE A 12 9.43 8.50 14.90
CA PHE A 12 9.42 9.88 15.40
C PHE A 12 10.62 10.18 16.31
N PHE A 13 10.92 9.30 17.26
CA PHE A 13 12.05 9.48 18.18
C PHE A 13 13.39 9.44 17.47
N ALA A 14 13.58 8.51 16.52
CA ALA A 14 14.80 8.43 15.73
C ALA A 14 14.98 9.72 14.90
N LEU A 15 13.94 10.14 14.19
CA LEU A 15 13.97 11.31 13.32
C LEU A 15 14.21 12.61 14.10
N LYS A 16 13.59 12.75 15.28
CA LYS A 16 13.84 13.87 16.19
C LYS A 16 15.32 14.01 16.54
N LYS A 17 16.02 12.89 16.76
CA LYS A 17 17.46 12.87 17.07
C LYS A 17 18.35 13.13 15.85
N ILE A 18 17.92 12.72 14.66
CA ILE A 18 18.69 12.88 13.41
C ILE A 18 18.60 14.32 12.89
N ALA A 19 17.40 14.91 12.89
CA ALA A 19 17.12 16.12 12.13
C ALA A 19 16.27 17.16 12.86
N GLY A 20 15.96 16.92 14.14
CA GLY A 20 15.18 17.83 14.98
C GLY A 20 13.68 17.54 14.99
N ILE A 21 12.98 18.21 15.90
CA ILE A 21 11.54 18.01 16.13
C ILE A 21 10.68 18.47 14.95
N SER A 22 11.08 19.53 14.24
CA SER A 22 10.33 20.08 13.11
C SER A 22 10.16 19.05 11.99
N LEU A 23 11.25 18.43 11.55
CA LEU A 23 11.21 17.39 10.52
C LEU A 23 10.43 16.16 11.01
N ALA A 24 10.61 15.78 12.28
CA ALA A 24 9.92 14.63 12.85
C ALA A 24 8.39 14.77 12.84
N VAL A 25 7.88 15.95 13.25
CA VAL A 25 6.44 16.24 13.22
C VAL A 25 5.92 16.29 11.78
N ILE A 26 6.60 17.02 10.90
CA ILE A 26 6.18 17.14 9.48
C ILE A 26 6.12 15.78 8.82
N PHE A 27 7.15 14.95 8.99
CA PHE A 27 7.18 13.61 8.39
C PHE A 27 6.07 12.71 8.92
N VAL A 28 5.84 12.67 10.24
CA VAL A 28 4.77 11.83 10.81
C VAL A 28 3.40 12.30 10.36
N LEU A 29 3.16 13.61 10.24
CA LEU A 29 1.93 14.13 9.66
C LEU A 29 1.77 13.71 8.20
N LEU A 30 2.81 13.87 7.37
CA LEU A 30 2.78 13.42 5.97
C LEU A 30 2.50 11.93 5.85
N LEU A 31 3.15 11.10 6.66
CA LEU A 31 2.93 9.65 6.67
C LEU A 31 1.47 9.30 7.03
N ASN A 32 0.89 10.00 8.01
CA ASN A 32 -0.50 9.80 8.43
C ASN A 32 -1.54 10.46 7.51
N PHE A 33 -1.11 11.29 6.55
CA PHE A 33 -1.96 11.87 5.51
C PHE A 33 -1.72 11.27 4.12
N GLU A 34 -0.78 10.34 3.99
CA GLU A 34 -0.52 9.63 2.74
C GLU A 34 -1.63 8.59 2.49
N PRO A 35 -2.52 8.80 1.51
CA PRO A 35 -3.69 7.94 1.35
C PRO A 35 -3.34 6.49 1.07
N PHE A 36 -2.28 6.24 0.28
CA PHE A 36 -1.85 4.89 -0.07
C PHE A 36 -1.31 4.13 1.14
N TYR A 37 -0.56 4.80 2.01
CA TYR A 37 -0.09 4.23 3.27
C TYR A 37 -1.24 3.96 4.24
N ILE A 38 -2.21 4.88 4.35
CA ILE A 38 -3.42 4.68 5.18
C ILE A 38 -4.24 3.49 4.67
N ALA A 39 -4.42 3.38 3.35
CA ALA A 39 -5.16 2.27 2.74
C ALA A 39 -4.56 0.92 3.13
N LEU A 40 -3.24 0.76 2.95
CA LEU A 40 -2.52 -0.48 3.21
C LEU A 40 -2.31 -0.80 4.71
N THR A 41 -2.44 0.20 5.58
CA THR A 41 -2.38 -0.01 7.06
C THR A 41 -3.75 -0.26 7.70
N ARG A 42 -4.84 -0.08 6.93
CA ARG A 42 -6.23 -0.30 7.38
C ARG A 42 -6.86 -1.59 6.86
N VAL A 43 -6.14 -2.36 6.05
CA VAL A 43 -6.52 -3.72 5.67
C VAL A 43 -5.60 -4.74 6.34
N VAL A 44 -6.10 -5.96 6.51
CA VAL A 44 -5.31 -7.08 7.02
C VAL A 44 -4.36 -7.54 5.92
N HIS A 45 -3.23 -6.84 5.79
CA HIS A 45 -2.21 -7.11 4.78
C HIS A 45 -0.81 -6.72 5.30
N LEU A 46 0.23 -7.30 4.70
CA LEU A 46 1.61 -7.21 5.17
C LEU A 46 2.32 -5.89 4.80
N GLU A 47 2.04 -5.32 3.62
CA GLU A 47 2.78 -4.16 3.07
C GLU A 47 2.84 -2.96 4.03
N GLY A 48 1.74 -2.61 4.68
CA GLY A 48 1.71 -1.49 5.62
C GLY A 48 2.72 -1.67 6.74
N LEU A 49 2.74 -2.86 7.36
CA LEU A 49 3.66 -3.19 8.44
C LEU A 49 5.11 -3.29 7.96
N LEU A 50 5.33 -3.89 6.79
CA LEU A 50 6.63 -4.01 6.14
C LEU A 50 7.26 -2.64 5.93
N ALA A 51 6.55 -1.71 5.26
CA ALA A 51 7.06 -0.37 4.97
C ALA A 51 7.41 0.39 6.25
N THR A 52 6.58 0.31 7.29
CA THR A 52 6.85 0.96 8.58
C THR A 52 8.08 0.37 9.27
N PHE A 53 8.24 -0.96 9.28
CA PHE A 53 9.42 -1.59 9.89
C PHE A 53 10.70 -1.33 9.10
N MET A 54 10.66 -1.36 7.77
CA MET A 54 11.81 -1.01 6.93
C MET A 54 12.26 0.45 7.15
N LEU A 55 11.30 1.37 7.24
CA LEU A 55 11.57 2.77 7.55
C LEU A 55 12.16 2.94 8.96
N ALA A 56 11.59 2.27 9.96
CA ALA A 56 12.12 2.29 11.32
C ALA A 56 13.55 1.72 11.37
N ALA A 57 13.79 0.58 10.74
CA ALA A 57 15.11 -0.05 10.63
C ALA A 57 16.12 0.92 10.03
N PHE A 58 15.76 1.58 8.91
CA PHE A 58 16.62 2.57 8.25
C PHE A 58 16.97 3.76 9.16
N LEU A 59 15.99 4.37 9.82
CA LEU A 59 16.24 5.54 10.66
C LEU A 59 17.09 5.20 11.89
N TRP A 60 16.80 4.08 12.56
CA TRP A 60 17.59 3.64 13.70
C TRP A 60 18.99 3.23 13.30
N PHE A 61 19.16 2.58 12.14
CA PHE A 61 20.46 2.27 11.56
C PHE A 61 21.24 3.54 11.22
N TYR A 62 20.63 4.49 10.51
CA TYR A 62 21.24 5.78 10.20
C TYR A 62 21.68 6.50 11.47
N LEU A 63 20.82 6.53 12.49
CA LEU A 63 21.14 7.14 13.79
C LEU A 63 22.29 6.43 14.51
N ALA A 64 22.33 5.11 14.49
CA ALA A 64 23.34 4.31 15.19
C ALA A 64 24.73 4.41 14.53
N PHE A 65 24.79 4.33 13.21
CA PHE A 65 26.06 4.12 12.50
C PHE A 65 26.56 5.32 11.71
N ILE A 66 25.67 6.17 11.21
CA ILE A 66 26.02 7.24 10.27
C ILE A 66 26.03 8.58 10.99
N HIS A 67 24.93 8.93 11.66
CA HIS A 67 24.77 10.22 12.33
C HIS A 67 25.73 10.38 13.51
N GLN A 68 25.85 9.37 14.38
CA GLN A 68 26.73 9.45 15.56
C GLN A 68 28.21 9.54 15.21
N SER A 69 28.62 8.93 14.10
CA SER A 69 29.99 9.02 13.57
C SER A 69 30.36 10.46 13.22
N ASP A 70 29.40 11.30 12.82
CA ASP A 70 29.62 12.71 12.51
C ASP A 70 29.64 13.60 13.77
N VAL A 71 28.90 13.24 14.82
CA VAL A 71 28.65 14.11 15.99
C VAL A 71 29.60 13.82 17.17
N ALA A 72 30.04 12.58 17.38
CA ALA A 72 30.90 12.21 18.51
C ALA A 72 31.91 11.11 18.14
N PRO A 73 33.02 11.44 17.46
CA PRO A 73 33.98 10.46 16.94
C PRO A 73 34.71 9.61 18.00
N GLN A 74 34.69 10.00 19.28
CA GLN A 74 35.62 9.46 20.30
C GLN A 74 35.03 8.65 21.47
N ASN A 75 33.70 8.48 21.61
CA ASN A 75 33.16 7.73 22.77
C ASN A 75 32.80 6.26 22.48
N LYS A 76 33.76 5.38 22.79
CA LYS A 76 33.81 3.91 22.61
C LYS A 76 32.87 3.09 23.52
N LYS A 77 31.56 3.36 23.58
CA LYS A 77 30.57 2.35 24.05
C LYS A 77 29.47 2.13 23.02
N PHE A 78 29.92 1.82 21.82
CA PHE A 78 29.15 1.64 20.60
C PHE A 78 28.02 0.59 20.71
N TYR A 79 28.27 -0.52 21.41
CA TYR A 79 27.34 -1.65 21.52
C TYR A 79 26.23 -1.49 22.58
N HIS A 80 26.26 -0.44 23.42
CA HIS A 80 25.25 -0.19 24.46
C HIS A 80 24.18 0.82 24.03
N ASN A 81 24.22 1.28 22.77
CA ASN A 81 23.27 2.26 22.31
C ASN A 81 21.93 1.60 21.98
N LYS A 82 20.85 2.07 22.63
CA LYS A 82 19.47 1.69 22.31
C LYS A 82 19.19 1.73 20.80
N SER A 83 19.83 2.64 20.05
CA SER A 83 19.69 2.74 18.60
C SER A 83 20.14 1.49 17.84
N PHE A 84 21.23 0.84 18.28
CA PHE A 84 21.71 -0.40 17.68
C PHE A 84 20.68 -1.52 17.86
N LEU A 85 20.15 -1.65 19.08
CA LEU A 85 19.10 -2.62 19.42
C LEU A 85 17.85 -2.41 18.57
N PHE A 86 17.35 -1.18 18.47
CA PHE A 86 16.17 -0.86 17.66
C PHE A 86 16.43 -1.09 16.16
N ALA A 87 17.62 -0.75 15.65
CA ALA A 87 17.97 -1.02 14.25
C ALA A 87 17.93 -2.51 13.92
N SER A 88 18.49 -3.36 14.79
CA SER A 88 18.47 -4.82 14.61
C SER A 88 17.07 -5.41 14.79
N PHE A 89 16.32 -4.95 15.80
CA PHE A 89 14.95 -5.41 16.06
C PHE A 89 14.02 -5.11 14.89
N PHE A 90 13.98 -3.86 14.41
CA PHE A 90 13.10 -3.50 13.29
C PHE A 90 13.51 -4.15 11.97
N ALA A 91 14.80 -4.36 11.72
CA ALA A 91 15.25 -5.10 10.55
C ALA A 91 14.77 -6.56 10.60
N ALA A 92 14.89 -7.23 11.76
CA ALA A 92 14.35 -8.58 11.94
C ALA A 92 12.82 -8.61 11.76
N CYS A 93 12.08 -7.68 12.36
CA CYS A 93 10.63 -7.57 12.18
C CYS A 93 10.22 -7.35 10.71
N ALA A 94 10.98 -6.54 9.96
CA ALA A 94 10.73 -6.34 8.53
C ALA A 94 10.89 -7.64 7.73
N VAL A 95 11.99 -8.37 7.95
CA VAL A 95 12.25 -9.66 7.27
C VAL A 95 11.22 -10.72 7.65
N LEU A 96 10.82 -10.79 8.93
CA LEU A 96 9.74 -11.67 9.40
C LEU A 96 8.37 -11.31 8.84
N THR A 97 8.17 -10.05 8.42
CA THR A 97 6.92 -9.63 7.77
C THR A 97 6.89 -10.06 6.30
N LYS A 98 8.01 -9.91 5.58
CA LYS A 98 8.13 -10.31 4.18
C LYS A 98 9.59 -10.45 3.75
N THR A 99 9.87 -11.45 2.92
CA THR A 99 11.22 -11.74 2.40
C THR A 99 11.82 -10.62 1.57
N SER A 100 11.02 -9.76 0.93
CA SER A 100 11.52 -8.57 0.21
C SER A 100 12.21 -7.54 1.12
N ALA A 101 12.09 -7.64 2.45
CA ALA A 101 12.90 -6.84 3.36
C ALA A 101 14.38 -7.29 3.41
N LEU A 102 14.76 -8.44 2.83
CA LEU A 102 16.15 -8.89 2.79
C LEU A 102 17.09 -7.90 2.09
N ILE A 103 16.57 -7.04 1.21
CA ILE A 103 17.32 -5.94 0.59
C ILE A 103 17.94 -4.97 1.60
N ILE A 104 17.44 -4.93 2.83
CA ILE A 104 18.04 -4.17 3.94
C ILE A 104 19.50 -4.60 4.15
N LEU A 105 19.79 -5.91 4.05
CA LEU A 105 21.13 -6.46 4.32
C LEU A 105 22.21 -5.87 3.39
N PRO A 106 22.14 -6.05 2.06
CA PRO A 106 23.13 -5.48 1.16
C PRO A 106 23.10 -3.95 1.18
N THR A 107 21.93 -3.33 1.31
CA THR A 107 21.82 -1.86 1.35
C THR A 107 22.58 -1.30 2.55
N PHE A 108 22.34 -1.80 3.76
CA PHE A 108 22.95 -1.27 4.98
C PHE A 108 24.45 -1.55 5.03
N GLY A 109 24.90 -2.70 4.51
CA GLY A 109 26.33 -2.98 4.31
C GLY A 109 27.00 -1.96 3.38
N LEU A 110 26.39 -1.68 2.23
CA LEU A 110 26.87 -0.66 1.29
C LEU A 110 26.85 0.74 1.89
N MET A 111 25.82 1.08 2.69
CA MET A 111 25.75 2.37 3.38
C MET A 111 26.93 2.56 4.34
N LEU A 112 27.29 1.54 5.12
CA LEU A 112 28.47 1.58 5.99
C LEU A 112 29.74 1.75 5.17
N TYR A 113 29.88 1.01 4.07
CA TYR A 113 31.03 1.14 3.18
C TYR A 113 31.14 2.53 2.55
N PHE A 114 30.03 3.12 2.11
CA PHE A 114 30.04 4.48 1.56
C PHE A 114 30.36 5.54 2.61
N ASN A 115 30.03 5.29 3.87
CA ASN A 115 30.35 6.18 4.98
C ASN A 115 31.82 6.09 5.41
N SER A 116 32.35 4.86 5.55
CA SER A 116 33.72 4.63 6.02
C SER A 116 34.77 4.66 4.92
N LYS A 117 34.37 4.35 3.67
CA LYS A 117 35.24 4.02 2.53
C LYS A 117 36.27 2.93 2.83
N ASN A 118 35.99 2.08 3.82
CA ASN A 118 36.89 1.04 4.30
C ASN A 118 36.11 -0.22 4.69
N ILE A 119 36.37 -1.32 3.99
CA ILE A 119 35.63 -2.58 4.16
C ILE A 119 35.80 -3.18 5.55
N ILE A 120 37.00 -3.11 6.14
CA ILE A 120 37.29 -3.68 7.47
C ILE A 120 36.51 -2.92 8.55
N SER A 121 36.53 -1.59 8.47
CA SER A 121 35.75 -0.71 9.36
C SER A 121 34.25 -1.00 9.25
N SER A 122 33.74 -1.18 8.02
CA SER A 122 32.33 -1.51 7.79
C SER A 122 31.96 -2.86 8.36
N LEU A 123 32.78 -3.90 8.14
CA LEU A 123 32.53 -5.25 8.65
C LEU A 123 32.52 -5.31 10.18
N LYS A 124 33.38 -4.53 10.85
CA LYS A 124 33.40 -4.42 12.32
C LYS A 124 32.05 -4.00 12.92
N TYR A 125 31.27 -3.21 12.19
CA TYR A 125 29.95 -2.75 12.61
C TYR A 125 28.81 -3.59 12.03
N TYR A 126 28.96 -4.04 10.79
CA TYR A 126 27.96 -4.82 10.07
C TYR A 126 27.78 -6.22 10.67
N ILE A 127 28.87 -6.93 11.00
CA ILE A 127 28.80 -8.30 11.51
C ILE A 127 28.02 -8.36 12.83
N PRO A 128 28.33 -7.56 13.87
CA PRO A 128 27.55 -7.58 15.11
C PRO A 128 26.08 -7.21 14.90
N TRP A 129 25.79 -6.26 14.01
CA TRP A 129 24.42 -5.88 13.67
C TRP A 129 23.67 -7.06 13.05
N LEU A 130 24.28 -7.76 12.09
CA LEU A 130 23.70 -8.92 11.41
C LEU A 130 23.48 -10.09 12.37
N VAL A 131 24.42 -10.33 13.29
CA VAL A 131 24.27 -11.33 14.35
C VAL A 131 23.06 -11.00 15.21
N LEU A 132 22.91 -9.73 15.64
CA LEU A 132 21.77 -9.35 16.47
C LEU A 132 20.43 -9.39 15.72
N VAL A 133 20.41 -9.04 14.42
CA VAL A 133 19.24 -9.25 13.55
C VAL A 133 18.85 -10.73 13.51
N SER A 134 19.84 -11.62 13.34
CA SER A 134 19.62 -13.07 13.30
C SER A 134 19.11 -13.61 14.63
N VAL A 135 19.63 -13.11 15.75
CA VAL A 135 19.13 -13.43 17.10
C VAL A 135 17.66 -13.03 17.24
N PHE A 136 17.27 -11.80 16.88
CA PHE A 136 15.87 -11.39 16.93
C PHE A 136 14.99 -12.20 15.98
N PHE A 137 15.48 -12.50 14.77
CA PHE A 137 14.76 -13.33 13.80
C PHE A 137 14.43 -14.71 14.38
N ILE A 138 15.40 -15.38 14.99
CA ILE A 138 15.21 -16.67 15.64
C ILE A 138 14.27 -16.53 16.84
N LEU A 139 14.51 -15.56 17.73
CA LEU A 139 13.69 -15.37 18.95
C LEU A 139 12.23 -15.00 18.67
N LEU A 140 11.94 -14.33 17.55
CA LEU A 140 10.58 -13.92 17.22
C LEU A 140 9.86 -14.91 16.29
N TRP A 141 10.54 -15.97 15.85
CA TRP A 141 9.96 -16.98 14.98
C TRP A 141 10.03 -18.38 15.60
N PRO A 142 9.00 -18.82 16.34
CA PRO A 142 9.01 -20.10 17.06
C PRO A 142 9.32 -21.33 16.19
N ALA A 143 8.99 -21.28 14.90
CA ALA A 143 9.32 -22.34 13.95
C ALA A 143 10.83 -22.61 13.84
N MET A 144 11.66 -21.57 14.03
CA MET A 144 13.12 -21.68 14.08
C MET A 144 13.64 -22.43 15.32
N TRP A 145 12.82 -22.57 16.38
CA TRP A 145 13.21 -23.29 17.60
C TRP A 145 13.00 -24.79 17.47
N VAL A 146 12.04 -25.19 16.64
CA VAL A 146 11.61 -26.58 16.52
C VAL A 146 12.22 -27.24 15.28
N GLN A 147 12.13 -26.60 14.11
CA GLN A 147 12.55 -27.18 12.83
C GLN A 147 13.23 -26.15 11.90
N PRO A 148 14.36 -25.54 12.30
CA PRO A 148 14.97 -24.42 11.58
C PRO A 148 15.35 -24.75 10.13
N VAL A 149 15.91 -25.93 9.87
CA VAL A 149 16.36 -26.31 8.53
C VAL A 149 15.19 -26.45 7.55
N SER A 150 14.11 -27.13 7.96
CA SER A 150 12.92 -27.29 7.12
C SER A 150 12.27 -25.94 6.83
N VAL A 151 12.15 -25.08 7.85
CA VAL A 151 11.54 -23.76 7.73
C VAL A 151 12.31 -22.87 6.75
N LEU A 152 13.65 -22.87 6.82
CA LEU A 152 14.49 -22.11 5.89
C LEU A 152 14.43 -22.67 4.47
N ASN A 153 14.34 -24.00 4.31
CA ASN A 153 14.18 -24.62 3.00
C ASN A 153 12.85 -24.22 2.34
N GLU A 154 11.73 -24.29 3.08
CA GLU A 154 10.42 -23.83 2.58
C GLU A 154 10.43 -22.34 2.25
N LEU A 155 11.07 -21.50 3.08
CA LEU A 155 11.24 -20.08 2.79
C LEU A 155 12.00 -19.85 1.48
N SER A 156 13.09 -20.60 1.26
CA SER A 156 13.90 -20.50 0.06
C SER A 156 13.14 -20.92 -1.19
N LYS A 157 12.41 -22.05 -1.15
CA LYS A 157 11.55 -22.50 -2.25
C LYS A 157 10.50 -21.44 -2.58
N GLY A 158 9.81 -20.93 -1.55
CA GLY A 158 8.79 -19.89 -1.74
C GLY A 158 9.33 -18.63 -2.42
N ILE A 159 10.58 -18.23 -2.19
CA ILE A 159 11.20 -17.08 -2.88
C ILE A 159 11.38 -17.35 -4.39
N PHE A 160 11.81 -18.56 -4.76
CA PHE A 160 12.01 -18.93 -6.16
C PHE A 160 10.68 -19.17 -6.88
N ASP A 161 9.79 -19.95 -6.28
CA ASP A 161 8.51 -20.33 -6.89
C ASP A 161 7.61 -19.09 -7.10
N THR A 162 7.50 -18.21 -6.09
CA THR A 162 6.65 -17.00 -6.21
C THR A 162 7.30 -15.86 -7.00
N GLY A 163 8.62 -15.88 -7.17
CA GLY A 163 9.38 -14.87 -7.91
C GLY A 163 9.56 -15.19 -9.39
N VAL A 164 9.45 -16.47 -9.77
CA VAL A 164 9.78 -16.99 -11.11
C VAL A 164 8.57 -17.60 -11.84
N GLU A 165 7.55 -18.10 -11.13
CA GLU A 165 6.40 -18.73 -11.77
C GLU A 165 5.11 -17.89 -11.73
N GLU A 166 4.45 -17.90 -12.89
CA GLU A 166 3.17 -17.26 -13.27
C GLU A 166 3.21 -15.75 -13.56
N GLY A 167 3.20 -15.43 -14.86
CA GLY A 167 2.75 -14.12 -15.35
C GLY A 167 1.36 -13.83 -14.78
N HIS A 168 1.17 -12.61 -14.28
CA HIS A 168 -0.11 -12.17 -13.77
C HIS A 168 -0.69 -11.12 -14.72
N ILE A 169 -1.63 -11.56 -15.55
CA ILE A 169 -2.43 -10.67 -16.39
C ILE A 169 -2.98 -9.55 -15.51
N GLN A 170 -2.65 -8.32 -15.87
CA GLN A 170 -3.11 -7.14 -15.19
C GLN A 170 -3.31 -5.99 -16.15
N LEU A 171 -4.20 -5.07 -15.77
CA LEU A 171 -4.41 -3.85 -16.54
C LEU A 171 -3.22 -2.89 -16.36
N TYR A 172 -2.65 -2.47 -17.48
CA TYR A 172 -1.67 -1.39 -17.56
C TYR A 172 -1.96 -0.51 -18.78
N PHE A 173 -2.19 0.79 -18.56
CA PHE A 173 -2.54 1.75 -19.62
C PHE A 173 -3.73 1.32 -20.52
N GLY A 174 -4.75 0.67 -19.95
CA GLY A 174 -5.96 0.28 -20.67
C GLY A 174 -5.86 -1.08 -21.37
N GLU A 175 -4.71 -1.74 -21.32
CA GLU A 175 -4.49 -3.05 -21.93
C GLU A 175 -4.15 -4.09 -20.86
N LEU A 176 -4.59 -5.34 -21.08
CA LEU A 176 -4.23 -6.47 -20.24
C LEU A 176 -2.86 -6.99 -20.68
N VAL A 177 -1.88 -6.95 -19.76
CA VAL A 177 -0.50 -7.35 -20.01
C VAL A 177 -0.02 -8.34 -18.95
N ASP A 178 0.83 -9.28 -19.34
CA ASP A 178 1.48 -10.23 -18.42
C ASP A 178 2.63 -9.58 -17.63
N ASP A 179 3.38 -8.66 -18.26
CA ASP A 179 4.42 -7.86 -17.63
C ASP A 179 4.32 -6.39 -18.07
N PRO A 180 3.99 -5.45 -17.16
CA PRO A 180 3.91 -4.02 -17.49
C PRO A 180 5.29 -3.35 -17.64
N GLY A 181 6.37 -4.09 -17.44
CA GLY A 181 7.75 -3.64 -17.67
C GLY A 181 8.30 -2.71 -16.57
N PRO A 182 9.48 -2.11 -16.81
CA PRO A 182 10.21 -1.37 -15.79
C PRO A 182 9.60 0.00 -15.43
N THR A 183 8.69 0.51 -16.25
CA THR A 183 8.02 1.81 -16.00
C THR A 183 6.93 1.72 -14.94
N PHE A 184 6.44 0.51 -14.64
CA PHE A 184 5.30 0.28 -13.76
C PHE A 184 5.40 1.01 -12.43
N TYR A 185 6.50 0.85 -11.69
CA TYR A 185 6.62 1.46 -10.36
C TYR A 185 6.84 2.97 -10.39
N PHE A 186 7.34 3.54 -11.49
CA PHE A 186 7.35 4.99 -11.67
C PHE A 186 5.92 5.51 -11.81
N VAL A 187 5.10 4.83 -12.62
CA VAL A 187 3.69 5.16 -12.82
C VAL A 187 2.91 5.00 -11.52
N VAL A 188 3.14 3.92 -10.75
CA VAL A 188 2.52 3.73 -9.43
C VAL A 188 2.93 4.84 -8.47
N LEU A 189 4.21 5.20 -8.37
CA LEU A 189 4.64 6.29 -7.49
C LEU A 189 3.93 7.60 -7.82
N LEU A 190 3.80 7.95 -9.11
CA LEU A 190 3.10 9.16 -9.53
C LEU A 190 1.60 9.09 -9.23
N LEU A 191 0.93 8.01 -9.65
CA LEU A 191 -0.51 7.85 -9.50
C LEU A 191 -0.96 7.64 -8.06
N ARG A 192 -0.15 7.03 -7.19
CA ARG A 192 -0.49 6.80 -5.78
C ARG A 192 0.05 7.88 -4.84
N SER A 193 0.91 8.78 -5.32
CA SER A 193 1.45 9.87 -4.50
C SER A 193 0.37 10.81 -3.97
N SER A 194 0.45 11.16 -2.68
CA SER A 194 -0.32 12.26 -2.12
C SER A 194 0.00 13.61 -2.78
N LEU A 195 -0.89 14.58 -2.54
CA LEU A 195 -0.72 15.99 -2.92
C LEU A 195 0.59 16.61 -2.40
N TYR A 196 1.22 16.02 -1.38
CA TYR A 196 2.41 16.58 -0.73
C TYR A 196 3.72 15.93 -1.14
N MET A 197 3.67 14.67 -1.57
CA MET A 197 4.89 13.92 -1.88
C MET A 197 5.66 14.60 -3.02
N ILE A 198 5.02 14.86 -4.15
CA ILE A 198 5.70 15.46 -5.32
C ILE A 198 6.16 16.89 -5.04
N PRO A 199 5.31 17.83 -4.57
CA PRO A 199 5.77 19.19 -4.29
C PRO A 199 6.87 19.24 -3.22
N GLY A 200 6.76 18.44 -2.16
CA GLY A 200 7.80 18.38 -1.13
C GLY A 200 9.12 17.82 -1.67
N PHE A 201 9.06 16.84 -2.56
CA PHE A 201 10.25 16.30 -3.23
C PHE A 201 10.91 17.37 -4.10
N LEU A 202 10.14 18.08 -4.92
CA LEU A 202 10.63 19.19 -5.75
C LEU A 202 11.21 20.32 -4.89
N LEU A 203 10.56 20.71 -3.78
CA LEU A 203 11.09 21.68 -2.83
C LEU A 203 12.44 21.25 -2.25
N THR A 204 12.63 19.94 -2.03
CA THR A 204 13.92 19.40 -1.58
C THR A 204 14.99 19.58 -2.64
N LEU A 205 14.67 19.32 -3.91
CA LEU A 205 15.60 19.55 -5.03
C LEU A 205 15.98 21.03 -5.14
N PHE A 206 15.01 21.94 -5.12
CA PHE A 206 15.24 23.38 -5.23
C PHE A 206 16.04 23.95 -4.05
N SER A 207 15.78 23.46 -2.84
CA SER A 207 16.48 23.90 -1.63
C SER A 207 17.78 23.14 -1.37
N TYR A 208 18.11 22.09 -2.13
CA TYR A 208 19.18 21.14 -1.83
C TYR A 208 20.51 21.81 -1.53
N LYS A 209 20.92 22.80 -2.34
CA LYS A 209 22.19 23.52 -2.15
C LYS A 209 22.25 24.29 -0.82
N LYS A 210 21.10 24.77 -0.33
CA LYS A 210 20.94 25.55 0.91
C LYS A 210 20.82 24.68 2.17
N LEU A 211 20.68 23.36 2.01
CA LEU A 211 20.61 22.42 3.14
C LEU A 211 22.00 22.23 3.79
N SER A 212 22.00 22.00 5.11
CA SER A 212 23.19 21.58 5.85
C SER A 212 23.77 20.28 5.30
N ASN A 213 25.08 20.07 5.46
CA ASN A 213 25.75 18.84 5.01
C ASN A 213 25.15 17.56 5.65
N SER A 214 24.74 17.62 6.93
CA SER A 214 24.05 16.50 7.60
C SER A 214 22.73 16.15 6.90
N LYS A 215 21.88 17.14 6.58
CA LYS A 215 20.64 16.92 5.82
C LYS A 215 20.89 16.39 4.40
N LYS A 216 21.89 16.90 3.69
CA LYS A 216 22.29 16.40 2.36
C LYS A 216 22.72 14.93 2.42
N LYS A 217 23.54 14.58 3.42
CA LYS A 217 23.98 13.20 3.68
C LYS A 217 22.78 12.29 3.99
N PHE A 218 21.87 12.74 4.86
CA PHE A 218 20.63 12.01 5.19
C PHE A 218 19.78 11.74 3.93
N ILE A 219 19.50 12.76 3.12
CA ILE A 219 18.76 12.62 1.86
C ILE A 219 19.45 11.61 0.93
N LYS A 220 20.77 11.70 0.77
CA LYS A 220 21.53 10.78 -0.10
C LYS A 220 21.32 9.32 0.31
N TYR A 221 21.36 9.02 1.61
CA TYR A 221 21.14 7.66 2.11
C TYR A 221 19.68 7.22 2.03
N THR A 222 18.73 8.12 2.26
CA THR A 222 17.29 7.86 2.07
C THR A 222 16.98 7.52 0.61
N LEU A 223 17.50 8.31 -0.34
CA LEU A 223 17.33 8.07 -1.78
C LEU A 223 18.05 6.79 -2.21
N PHE A 224 19.24 6.51 -1.68
CA PHE A 224 19.95 5.27 -1.98
C PHE A 224 19.14 4.05 -1.55
N PHE A 225 18.60 4.03 -0.32
CA PHE A 225 17.77 2.91 0.12
C PHE A 225 16.48 2.81 -0.70
N SER A 226 15.82 3.93 -0.97
CA SER A 226 14.64 3.93 -1.84
C SER A 226 14.94 3.40 -3.23
N ALA A 227 16.10 3.71 -3.81
CA ALA A 227 16.51 3.23 -5.13
C ALA A 227 16.82 1.73 -5.12
N MET A 228 17.53 1.23 -4.11
CA MET A 228 17.82 -0.21 -3.98
C MET A 228 16.52 -1.02 -3.91
N TYR A 229 15.55 -0.59 -3.09
CA TYR A 229 14.25 -1.24 -2.98
C TYR A 229 13.43 -1.11 -4.29
N PHE A 230 13.48 0.05 -4.94
CA PHE A 230 12.81 0.25 -6.23
C PHE A 230 13.35 -0.69 -7.31
N ILE A 231 14.67 -0.85 -7.38
CA ILE A 231 15.33 -1.76 -8.32
C ILE A 231 14.92 -3.19 -8.04
N GLU A 232 15.00 -3.65 -6.79
CA GLU A 232 14.56 -4.99 -6.38
C GLU A 232 13.14 -5.26 -6.86
N MET A 233 12.21 -4.34 -6.61
CA MET A 233 10.82 -4.55 -6.98
C MET A 233 10.57 -4.54 -8.48
N THR A 234 11.45 -3.92 -9.26
CA THR A 234 11.32 -3.83 -10.72
C THR A 234 11.71 -5.14 -11.43
N ILE A 235 12.49 -6.01 -10.79
CA ILE A 235 13.01 -7.25 -11.39
C ILE A 235 11.91 -8.29 -11.68
N PRO A 236 10.99 -8.63 -10.75
CA PRO A 236 9.97 -9.65 -11.01
C PRO A 236 8.96 -9.23 -12.08
N THR A 237 8.50 -10.20 -12.89
CA THR A 237 7.41 -10.02 -13.87
C THR A 237 6.09 -9.70 -13.17
N LYS A 238 5.80 -10.40 -12.06
CA LYS A 238 4.68 -10.13 -11.16
C LYS A 238 4.86 -8.82 -10.42
N LYS A 239 4.12 -7.79 -10.86
CA LYS A 239 4.13 -6.46 -10.25
C LYS A 239 2.76 -6.13 -9.68
N LEU A 240 2.73 -5.58 -8.47
CA LEU A 240 1.51 -5.09 -7.81
C LEU A 240 1.81 -3.73 -7.21
N ASP A 241 0.89 -2.79 -7.36
CA ASP A 241 1.07 -1.39 -6.94
C ASP A 241 1.55 -1.26 -5.49
N ARG A 242 0.98 -2.06 -4.58
CA ARG A 242 1.30 -2.09 -3.16
C ARG A 242 2.76 -2.38 -2.81
N TYR A 243 3.49 -3.07 -3.68
CA TYR A 243 4.86 -3.47 -3.38
C TYR A 243 5.83 -2.29 -3.30
N ILE A 244 5.48 -1.14 -3.89
CA ILE A 244 6.32 0.06 -3.86
C ILE A 244 6.25 0.85 -2.55
N LEU A 245 5.36 0.46 -1.62
CA LEU A 245 5.09 1.25 -0.42
C LEU A 245 6.36 1.58 0.40
N PRO A 246 7.33 0.67 0.60
CA PRO A 246 8.59 1.01 1.29
C PRO A 246 9.41 2.10 0.59
N ALA A 247 9.47 2.10 -0.75
CA ALA A 247 10.10 3.20 -1.49
C ALA A 247 9.29 4.50 -1.35
N LEU A 248 7.95 4.44 -1.44
CA LEU A 248 7.09 5.60 -1.31
C LEU A 248 7.27 6.31 0.05
N VAL A 249 7.34 5.58 1.17
CA VAL A 249 7.55 6.19 2.49
C VAL A 249 8.93 6.83 2.66
N LEU A 250 9.96 6.31 1.98
CA LEU A 250 11.29 6.92 1.92
C LEU A 250 11.29 8.18 1.04
N GLN A 251 10.52 8.19 -0.05
CA GLN A 251 10.33 9.39 -0.86
C GLN A 251 9.58 10.47 -0.07
N LEU A 252 8.57 10.10 0.72
CA LEU A 252 7.91 11.02 1.65
C LEU A 252 8.88 11.62 2.68
N MET A 253 9.88 10.87 3.15
CA MET A 253 10.92 11.40 4.02
C MET A 253 11.73 12.50 3.33
N THR A 254 12.06 12.30 2.05
CA THR A 254 12.70 13.34 1.24
C THR A 254 11.78 14.54 1.12
N SER A 255 10.50 14.33 0.80
CA SER A 255 9.49 15.40 0.70
C SER A 255 9.34 16.21 1.99
N ALA A 256 9.41 15.56 3.14
CA ALA A 256 9.36 16.21 4.45
C ALA A 256 10.52 17.20 4.65
N VAL A 257 11.71 16.93 4.11
CA VAL A 257 12.87 17.84 4.23
C VAL A 257 12.62 19.14 3.45
N GLY A 258 12.10 19.06 2.23
CA GLY A 258 11.75 20.24 1.43
C GLY A 258 10.65 21.07 2.06
N LEU A 259 9.63 20.41 2.64
CA LEU A 259 8.55 21.09 3.35
C LEU A 259 9.04 21.74 4.65
N GLU A 260 9.89 21.07 5.43
CA GLU A 260 10.52 21.66 6.61
C GLU A 260 11.35 22.89 6.26
N TYR A 261 12.11 22.83 5.17
CA TYR A 261 12.85 23.98 4.66
C TYR A 261 11.90 25.13 4.31
N PHE A 262 10.86 24.86 3.52
CA PHE A 262 9.87 25.87 3.10
C PHE A 262 9.20 26.56 4.29
N PHE A 263 8.71 25.78 5.26
CA PHE A 263 8.09 26.34 6.46
C PHE A 263 9.08 27.16 7.28
N ARG A 264 10.30 26.67 7.48
CA ARG A 264 11.32 27.42 8.24
C ARG A 264 11.58 28.79 7.60
N GLU A 265 11.79 28.84 6.28
CA GLU A 265 12.01 30.11 5.57
C GLU A 265 10.79 31.04 5.72
N LEU A 266 9.58 30.52 5.54
CA LEU A 266 8.34 31.26 5.73
C LEU A 266 8.24 31.87 7.15
N PHE A 267 8.57 31.11 8.19
CA PHE A 267 8.51 31.61 9.57
C PHE A 267 9.58 32.65 9.90
N VAL A 268 10.72 32.65 9.20
CA VAL A 268 11.78 33.66 9.35
C VAL A 268 11.51 34.93 8.54
N THR A 269 10.71 34.87 7.47
CA THR A 269 10.34 36.08 6.70
C THR A 269 9.59 37.12 7.55
N LYS A 270 9.81 38.41 7.22
CA LYS A 270 9.14 39.58 7.82
C LYS A 270 7.69 39.76 7.34
N ILE A 271 6.93 38.66 7.25
CA ILE A 271 5.52 38.67 6.89
C ILE A 271 4.67 38.66 8.16
N LYS A 272 3.49 39.31 8.16
CA LYS A 272 2.55 39.30 9.30
C LYS A 272 2.21 37.87 9.72
N ALA A 273 2.12 37.63 11.03
CA ALA A 273 1.86 36.31 11.59
C ALA A 273 0.60 35.63 11.02
N VAL A 274 -0.44 36.41 10.72
CA VAL A 274 -1.68 35.94 10.08
C VAL A 274 -1.41 35.15 8.80
N TYR A 275 -0.53 35.63 7.92
CA TYR A 275 -0.22 34.91 6.68
C TYR A 275 0.56 33.62 6.91
N LYS A 276 1.40 33.55 7.96
CA LYS A 276 2.12 32.32 8.34
C LYS A 276 1.14 31.23 8.78
N TYR A 277 0.16 31.59 9.61
CA TYR A 277 -0.90 30.68 10.02
C TYR A 277 -1.80 30.29 8.85
N LEU A 278 -2.16 31.22 7.97
CA LEU A 278 -2.92 30.92 6.76
C LEU A 278 -2.20 29.90 5.87
N VAL A 279 -0.89 30.05 5.64
CA VAL A 279 -0.13 29.06 4.85
C VAL A 279 -0.07 27.70 5.55
N ALA A 280 0.11 27.65 6.87
CA ALA A 280 0.08 26.40 7.62
C ALA A 280 -1.30 25.71 7.55
N ILE A 281 -2.38 26.49 7.65
CA ILE A 281 -3.76 26.03 7.49
C ILE A 281 -3.99 25.53 6.06
N CYS A 282 -3.60 26.29 5.05
CA CYS A 282 -3.69 25.89 3.64
C CYS A 282 -2.86 24.64 3.31
N PHE A 283 -1.85 24.33 4.11
CA PHE A 283 -1.11 23.07 3.98
C PHE A 283 -1.86 21.90 4.63
N ILE A 284 -2.46 22.07 5.80
CA ILE A 284 -3.15 20.98 6.52
C ILE A 284 -4.54 20.70 5.94
N LEU A 285 -5.27 21.73 5.52
CA LEU A 285 -6.66 21.61 5.06
C LEU A 285 -6.80 20.61 3.90
N PRO A 286 -6.01 20.65 2.80
CA PRO A 286 -6.18 19.70 1.71
C PRO A 286 -5.93 18.25 2.14
N ALA A 287 -5.02 18.01 3.08
CA ALA A 287 -4.72 16.69 3.64
C ALA A 287 -5.93 16.17 4.41
N PHE A 288 -6.48 17.02 5.27
CA PHE A 288 -7.65 16.72 6.08
C PHE A 288 -8.89 16.50 5.20
N PHE A 289 -9.13 17.36 4.22
CA PHE A 289 -10.22 17.21 3.25
C PHE A 289 -10.05 15.93 2.42
N THR A 290 -8.84 15.61 1.95
CA THR A 290 -8.57 14.35 1.24
C THR A 290 -8.91 13.16 2.13
N TYR A 291 -8.50 13.18 3.40
CA TYR A 291 -8.81 12.11 4.35
C TYR A 291 -10.32 11.95 4.57
N LEU A 292 -11.07 13.04 4.73
CA LEU A 292 -12.53 13.00 4.87
C LEU A 292 -13.22 12.54 3.58
N TYR A 293 -12.76 13.04 2.44
CA TYR A 293 -13.28 12.71 1.11
C TYR A 293 -13.13 11.22 0.78
N LEU A 294 -12.05 10.59 1.26
CA LEU A 294 -11.77 9.17 1.06
C LEU A 294 -12.34 8.26 2.17
N ASN A 295 -13.11 8.79 3.13
CA ASN A 295 -13.48 8.03 4.32
C ASN A 295 -14.27 6.74 3.98
N GLY A 296 -13.60 5.61 4.19
CA GLY A 296 -14.12 4.27 3.93
C GLY A 296 -13.70 3.67 2.58
N ASP A 297 -12.98 4.41 1.73
CA ASP A 297 -12.44 3.91 0.47
C ASP A 297 -11.11 4.61 0.13
N TYR A 298 -10.06 4.32 0.90
CA TYR A 298 -8.74 4.92 0.70
C TYR A 298 -8.03 4.40 -0.57
N PHE A 299 -8.37 3.19 -1.04
CA PHE A 299 -7.79 2.61 -2.27
C PHE A 299 -8.28 3.29 -3.54
N SER A 300 -9.44 3.96 -3.49
CA SER A 300 -9.92 4.82 -4.56
C SER A 300 -9.10 6.11 -4.73
N TYR A 301 -8.08 6.36 -3.90
CA TYR A 301 -7.20 7.49 -4.09
C TYR A 301 -6.22 7.27 -5.24
N TYR A 302 -6.29 8.19 -6.19
CA TYR A 302 -5.27 8.42 -7.20
C TYR A 302 -4.96 9.92 -7.23
N SER A 303 -3.71 10.26 -7.48
CA SER A 303 -3.21 11.62 -7.42
C SER A 303 -3.94 12.53 -8.41
N PRO A 304 -4.56 13.64 -7.93
CA PRO A 304 -5.22 14.60 -8.81
C PRO A 304 -4.29 15.22 -9.86
N TYR A 305 -2.97 15.26 -9.62
CA TYR A 305 -1.98 15.74 -10.59
C TYR A 305 -1.98 14.95 -11.90
N PHE A 306 -2.46 13.70 -11.87
CA PHE A 306 -2.45 12.78 -13.01
C PHE A 306 -3.88 12.32 -13.37
N GLY A 307 -4.89 13.14 -13.09
CA GLY A 307 -6.28 12.88 -13.47
C GLY A 307 -7.13 12.11 -12.46
N GLY A 308 -6.57 11.80 -11.27
CA GLY A 308 -7.29 11.21 -10.15
C GLY A 308 -7.91 9.85 -10.48
N LEU A 309 -8.96 9.48 -9.74
CA LEU A 309 -9.60 8.15 -9.84
C LEU A 309 -10.06 7.82 -11.27
N ARG A 310 -10.57 8.81 -12.02
CA ARG A 310 -11.10 8.63 -13.39
C ARG A 310 -10.04 8.09 -14.35
N VAL A 311 -8.82 8.58 -14.26
CA VAL A 311 -7.69 8.13 -15.09
C VAL A 311 -7.00 6.93 -14.45
N GLY A 312 -6.80 6.99 -13.13
CA GLY A 312 -6.06 6.02 -12.35
C GLY A 312 -6.52 4.57 -12.53
N ILE A 313 -7.83 4.32 -12.47
CA ILE A 313 -8.40 2.96 -12.60
C ILE A 313 -8.23 2.35 -13.99
N LYS A 314 -7.98 3.18 -15.01
CA LYS A 314 -7.73 2.73 -16.39
C LYS A 314 -6.24 2.48 -16.63
N VAL A 315 -5.37 3.11 -15.85
CA VAL A 315 -3.91 2.96 -15.99
C VAL A 315 -3.38 1.85 -15.09
N LEU A 316 -3.89 1.75 -13.86
CA LEU A 316 -3.50 0.73 -12.89
C LEU A 316 -4.75 0.02 -12.38
N GLU A 317 -4.76 -1.29 -12.55
CA GLU A 317 -5.83 -2.12 -12.03
C GLU A 317 -6.01 -1.94 -10.50
N PRO A 318 -7.21 -1.58 -10.02
CA PRO A 318 -7.54 -1.63 -8.61
C PRO A 318 -7.53 -3.08 -8.12
N LYS A 319 -6.48 -3.53 -7.43
CA LYS A 319 -6.43 -4.90 -6.88
C LYS A 319 -7.32 -5.10 -5.66
N TRP A 320 -7.69 -4.01 -4.98
CA TRP A 320 -8.71 -4.01 -3.94
C TRP A 320 -10.04 -3.50 -4.47
N LEU A 321 -11.11 -4.06 -3.92
CA LEU A 321 -12.46 -3.59 -4.16
C LEU A 321 -12.60 -2.14 -3.67
N ILE A 322 -12.98 -1.26 -4.59
CA ILE A 322 -13.32 0.14 -4.34
C ILE A 322 -14.84 0.33 -4.49
N GLY A 323 -15.42 1.37 -3.91
CA GLY A 323 -16.85 1.63 -3.99
C GLY A 323 -17.73 0.69 -3.16
N GLN A 324 -17.22 0.12 -2.06
CA GLN A 324 -17.93 -0.88 -1.24
C GLN A 324 -19.30 -0.37 -0.75
N LYS A 325 -19.35 0.88 -0.29
CA LYS A 325 -20.59 1.52 0.19
C LYS A 325 -21.60 1.66 -0.95
N GLN A 326 -21.13 1.95 -2.16
CA GLN A 326 -21.96 2.17 -3.34
C GLN A 326 -22.49 0.86 -3.89
N ILE A 327 -21.69 -0.22 -3.87
CA ILE A 327 -22.15 -1.58 -4.16
C ILE A 327 -23.25 -1.97 -3.17
N LYS A 328 -23.01 -1.78 -1.87
CA LYS A 328 -24.01 -2.07 -0.84
C LYS A 328 -25.30 -1.26 -1.06
N GLY A 329 -25.17 0.04 -1.34
CA GLY A 329 -26.30 0.92 -1.61
C GLY A 329 -27.13 0.48 -2.81
N PHE A 330 -26.47 0.11 -3.92
CA PHE A 330 -27.13 -0.37 -5.13
C PHE A 330 -27.96 -1.64 -4.86
N PHE A 331 -27.39 -2.62 -4.15
CA PHE A 331 -28.09 -3.87 -3.83
C PHE A 331 -28.95 -3.81 -2.56
N SER A 332 -29.12 -2.63 -1.96
CA SER A 332 -30.12 -2.41 -0.90
C SER A 332 -31.39 -1.77 -1.44
N ASP A 333 -31.43 -1.42 -2.74
CA ASP A 333 -32.57 -0.73 -3.36
C ASP A 333 -33.80 -1.66 -3.41
N PRO A 334 -34.98 -1.24 -2.91
CA PRO A 334 -36.19 -2.04 -2.97
C PRO A 334 -36.57 -2.51 -4.38
N VAL A 335 -36.22 -1.76 -5.43
CA VAL A 335 -36.47 -2.14 -6.82
C VAL A 335 -35.67 -3.39 -7.20
N VAL A 336 -34.44 -3.51 -6.69
CA VAL A 336 -33.59 -4.70 -6.89
C VAL A 336 -34.14 -5.92 -6.14
N TRP A 337 -34.87 -5.70 -5.06
CA TRP A 337 -35.44 -6.74 -4.20
C TRP A 337 -36.88 -7.14 -4.53
N ALA A 338 -37.50 -6.54 -5.53
CA ALA A 338 -38.94 -6.71 -5.80
C ALA A 338 -39.41 -8.18 -5.87
N ASP A 339 -38.57 -9.06 -6.42
CA ASP A 339 -38.87 -10.48 -6.63
C ASP A 339 -38.07 -11.43 -5.71
N PHE A 340 -37.35 -10.90 -4.71
CA PHE A 340 -36.44 -11.70 -3.88
C PHE A 340 -36.70 -11.58 -2.38
N GLU A 341 -36.44 -12.67 -1.69
CA GLU A 341 -36.39 -12.74 -0.24
C GLU A 341 -34.94 -12.80 0.26
N PRO A 342 -34.64 -12.19 1.43
CA PRO A 342 -33.32 -12.25 2.01
C PRO A 342 -32.98 -13.67 2.47
N PHE A 343 -31.72 -14.05 2.34
CA PHE A 343 -31.22 -15.28 2.93
C PHE A 343 -31.29 -15.22 4.46
N ALA A 344 -31.74 -16.32 5.08
CA ALA A 344 -31.65 -16.47 6.52
C ALA A 344 -30.18 -16.60 6.98
N LYS A 345 -29.93 -16.38 8.28
CA LYS A 345 -28.56 -16.42 8.84
C LYS A 345 -27.91 -17.80 8.75
N GLU A 346 -28.70 -18.87 8.85
CA GLU A 346 -28.21 -20.27 8.83
C GLU A 346 -28.25 -20.90 7.44
N GLU A 347 -28.87 -20.23 6.46
CA GLU A 347 -28.89 -20.70 5.08
C GLU A 347 -27.48 -20.61 4.48
N SER A 348 -27.10 -21.64 3.72
CA SER A 348 -25.89 -21.65 2.91
C SER A 348 -26.24 -21.72 1.43
N LEU A 349 -25.44 -21.04 0.59
CA LEU A 349 -25.61 -21.11 -0.86
C LEU A 349 -25.58 -22.56 -1.35
N ASP A 350 -24.59 -23.35 -0.93
CA ASP A 350 -24.43 -24.75 -1.38
C ASP A 350 -25.65 -25.62 -1.00
N GLY A 351 -26.25 -25.37 0.18
CA GLY A 351 -27.43 -26.09 0.64
C GLY A 351 -28.73 -25.71 -0.08
N LEU A 352 -28.76 -24.57 -0.77
CA LEU A 352 -29.91 -24.08 -1.53
C LEU A 352 -29.73 -24.14 -3.04
N LEU A 353 -28.49 -24.22 -3.55
CA LEU A 353 -28.16 -24.04 -4.97
C LEU A 353 -28.97 -24.95 -5.92
N TYR A 354 -29.28 -26.17 -5.46
CA TYR A 354 -30.03 -27.18 -6.22
C TYR A 354 -31.51 -27.28 -5.83
N LYS A 355 -32.00 -26.40 -4.95
CA LYS A 355 -33.42 -26.33 -4.54
C LYS A 355 -34.15 -25.26 -5.34
N SER A 356 -35.46 -25.42 -5.53
CA SER A 356 -36.30 -24.43 -6.24
C SER A 356 -36.31 -23.06 -5.57
N THR A 357 -36.21 -23.03 -4.24
CA THR A 357 -36.18 -21.81 -3.42
C THR A 357 -35.01 -20.88 -3.74
N ILE A 358 -33.95 -21.35 -4.41
CA ILE A 358 -32.84 -20.47 -4.80
C ILE A 358 -33.28 -19.38 -5.79
N ASN A 359 -34.34 -19.63 -6.57
CA ASN A 359 -34.84 -18.66 -7.54
C ASN A 359 -35.50 -17.45 -6.85
N GLU A 360 -35.90 -17.59 -5.58
CA GLU A 360 -36.46 -16.52 -4.74
C GLU A 360 -35.37 -15.79 -3.95
N ARG A 361 -34.09 -16.13 -4.14
CA ARG A 361 -32.97 -15.58 -3.38
C ARG A 361 -32.08 -14.71 -4.26
N LEU A 362 -31.70 -13.53 -3.76
CA LEU A 362 -30.87 -12.59 -4.51
C LEU A 362 -29.40 -13.04 -4.58
N LEU A 363 -28.97 -13.49 -5.76
CA LEU A 363 -27.59 -13.80 -6.08
C LEU A 363 -26.97 -12.72 -6.96
N VAL A 364 -25.76 -12.27 -6.61
CA VAL A 364 -25.03 -11.22 -7.33
C VAL A 364 -23.62 -11.69 -7.71
N GLY A 365 -23.33 -11.73 -9.00
CA GLY A 365 -22.08 -12.23 -9.57
C GLY A 365 -21.00 -11.17 -9.62
N PHE A 366 -19.83 -11.49 -9.07
CA PHE A 366 -18.64 -10.63 -9.10
C PHE A 366 -17.45 -11.35 -9.74
N PRO A 367 -16.45 -10.61 -10.24
CA PRO A 367 -15.17 -11.19 -10.61
C PRO A 367 -14.54 -11.91 -9.41
N GLU A 368 -13.93 -13.08 -9.65
CA GLU A 368 -13.32 -13.92 -8.62
C GLU A 368 -12.37 -13.14 -7.70
N LYS A 369 -11.55 -12.25 -8.28
CA LYS A 369 -10.60 -11.39 -7.56
C LYS A 369 -11.23 -10.53 -6.45
N TYR A 370 -12.51 -10.16 -6.56
CA TYR A 370 -13.21 -9.32 -5.58
C TYR A 370 -14.19 -10.11 -4.72
N TYR A 371 -14.45 -11.38 -5.03
CA TYR A 371 -15.45 -12.20 -4.36
C TYR A 371 -15.30 -12.19 -2.83
N THR A 372 -14.10 -12.51 -2.33
CA THR A 372 -13.84 -12.58 -0.88
C THR A 372 -13.91 -11.22 -0.20
N GLN A 373 -13.69 -10.14 -0.95
CA GLN A 373 -13.74 -8.77 -0.46
C GLN A 373 -15.19 -8.24 -0.40
N VAL A 374 -16.05 -8.65 -1.34
CA VAL A 374 -17.42 -8.16 -1.47
C VAL A 374 -18.45 -9.02 -0.72
N TRP A 375 -18.17 -10.31 -0.56
CA TRP A 375 -19.07 -11.28 0.05
C TRP A 375 -19.65 -10.83 1.40
N PRO A 376 -18.86 -10.34 2.39
CA PRO A 376 -19.40 -9.92 3.67
C PRO A 376 -20.44 -8.78 3.54
N PHE A 377 -20.20 -7.83 2.63
CA PHE A 377 -21.07 -6.67 2.44
C PHE A 377 -22.38 -7.02 1.73
N ILE A 378 -22.33 -8.00 0.81
CA ILE A 378 -23.52 -8.51 0.14
C ILE A 378 -24.36 -9.36 1.12
N ARG A 379 -23.72 -10.08 2.05
CA ARG A 379 -24.44 -10.74 3.15
C ARG A 379 -25.15 -9.74 4.06
N GLU A 380 -24.58 -8.56 4.31
CA GLU A 380 -25.22 -7.51 5.13
C GLU A 380 -26.52 -6.96 4.53
N VAL A 381 -26.70 -7.02 3.20
CA VAL A 381 -27.96 -6.62 2.55
C VAL A 381 -28.96 -7.76 2.43
N GLY A 382 -28.61 -8.97 2.90
CA GLY A 382 -29.45 -10.17 2.82
C GLY A 382 -29.27 -10.99 1.55
N ALA A 383 -28.40 -10.56 0.62
CA ALA A 383 -28.12 -11.25 -0.63
C ALA A 383 -26.92 -12.22 -0.50
N TRP A 384 -26.52 -12.85 -1.60
CA TRP A 384 -25.30 -13.68 -1.67
C TRP A 384 -24.44 -13.31 -2.88
N ALA A 385 -23.15 -13.07 -2.65
CA ALA A 385 -22.19 -12.85 -3.72
C ALA A 385 -21.79 -14.20 -4.34
N THR A 386 -21.71 -14.30 -5.66
CA THR A 386 -21.24 -15.48 -6.41
C THR A 386 -20.02 -15.14 -7.25
N ILE A 387 -19.25 -16.15 -7.63
CA ILE A 387 -18.16 -15.96 -8.61
C ILE A 387 -18.78 -16.05 -10.01
N LYS A 388 -18.68 -14.96 -10.78
CA LYS A 388 -19.36 -14.86 -12.08
C LYS A 388 -18.98 -15.96 -13.07
N THR A 389 -17.74 -16.46 -13.02
CA THR A 389 -17.24 -17.50 -13.92
C THR A 389 -17.65 -18.92 -13.51
N LEU A 390 -18.13 -19.14 -12.29
CA LEU A 390 -18.58 -20.45 -11.83
C LEU A 390 -19.99 -20.75 -12.33
N THR A 391 -20.09 -21.49 -13.44
CA THR A 391 -21.35 -21.77 -14.16
C THR A 391 -22.52 -22.23 -13.26
N PRO A 392 -22.36 -23.17 -12.30
CA PRO A 392 -23.49 -23.58 -11.45
C PRO A 392 -24.11 -22.44 -10.64
N GLN A 393 -23.30 -21.47 -10.19
CA GLN A 393 -23.75 -20.30 -9.46
C GLN A 393 -24.22 -19.18 -10.40
N ALA A 394 -23.48 -18.97 -11.50
CA ALA A 394 -23.75 -17.93 -12.49
C ALA A 394 -25.14 -18.09 -13.13
N VAL A 395 -25.55 -19.31 -13.48
CA VAL A 395 -26.87 -19.56 -14.10
C VAL A 395 -28.04 -19.20 -13.16
N LYS A 396 -27.80 -19.13 -11.84
CA LYS A 396 -28.79 -18.72 -10.83
C LYS A 396 -28.65 -17.26 -10.40
N THR A 397 -27.68 -16.55 -10.94
CA THR A 397 -27.35 -15.17 -10.55
C THR A 397 -28.25 -14.17 -11.26
N ALA A 398 -28.87 -13.28 -10.49
CA ALA A 398 -29.79 -12.27 -10.98
C ALA A 398 -29.07 -11.07 -11.60
N TYR A 399 -27.99 -10.61 -10.96
CA TYR A 399 -27.23 -9.44 -11.40
C TYR A 399 -25.74 -9.75 -11.48
N PHE A 400 -25.07 -9.21 -12.49
CA PHE A 400 -23.64 -9.32 -12.69
C PHE A 400 -22.98 -7.94 -12.62
N VAL A 401 -21.92 -7.84 -11.84
CA VAL A 401 -21.17 -6.61 -11.63
C VAL A 401 -19.82 -6.72 -12.34
N TYR A 402 -19.60 -5.86 -13.32
CA TYR A 402 -18.37 -5.82 -14.10
C TYR A 402 -17.60 -4.52 -13.83
N PRO A 403 -16.32 -4.58 -13.43
CA PRO A 403 -15.50 -3.38 -13.30
C PRO A 403 -15.31 -2.71 -14.67
N VAL A 404 -15.46 -1.38 -14.76
CA VAL A 404 -15.38 -0.66 -16.04
C VAL A 404 -14.02 -0.75 -16.74
N TRP A 405 -13.00 -1.19 -16.02
CA TRP A 405 -11.62 -1.31 -16.51
C TRP A 405 -11.26 -2.74 -16.94
N ASP A 406 -12.17 -3.70 -16.74
CA ASP A 406 -12.01 -5.12 -17.06
C ASP A 406 -13.43 -5.71 -17.29
N ASP A 407 -14.19 -5.01 -18.14
CA ASP A 407 -15.59 -5.36 -18.43
C ASP A 407 -15.66 -6.39 -19.56
N THR A 408 -15.71 -7.66 -19.16
CA THR A 408 -15.84 -8.82 -20.03
C THR A 408 -17.30 -9.21 -20.27
N SER A 409 -18.27 -8.30 -20.11
CA SER A 409 -19.70 -8.63 -20.29
C SER A 409 -20.03 -9.08 -21.71
N ALA A 410 -19.30 -8.56 -22.71
CA ALA A 410 -19.47 -8.92 -24.11
C ALA A 410 -19.04 -10.37 -24.42
N ASP A 411 -18.21 -10.95 -23.56
CA ASP A 411 -17.69 -12.32 -23.70
C ASP A 411 -18.60 -13.36 -23.02
N GLU A 412 -19.70 -12.93 -22.38
CA GLU A 412 -20.65 -13.83 -21.74
C GLU A 412 -21.53 -14.53 -22.79
N ASP A 413 -21.31 -15.82 -23.01
CA ASP A 413 -22.00 -16.64 -24.00
C ASP A 413 -22.98 -17.66 -23.38
N ARG A 414 -22.95 -17.83 -22.05
CA ARG A 414 -23.75 -18.86 -21.35
C ARG A 414 -25.23 -18.48 -21.24
N PHE A 415 -25.52 -17.18 -21.23
CA PHE A 415 -26.86 -16.60 -21.19
C PHE A 415 -26.83 -15.12 -21.54
N GLU A 416 -27.97 -14.60 -21.99
CA GLU A 416 -28.13 -13.19 -22.30
C GLU A 416 -28.16 -12.35 -21.02
N ILE A 417 -27.49 -11.20 -21.07
CA ILE A 417 -27.45 -10.21 -20.00
C ILE A 417 -27.75 -8.83 -20.59
N GLU A 418 -28.51 -8.03 -19.85
CA GLU A 418 -28.92 -6.69 -20.28
C GLU A 418 -28.35 -5.63 -19.33
N TYR A 419 -27.82 -4.54 -19.89
CA TYR A 419 -27.28 -3.45 -19.10
C TYR A 419 -28.40 -2.76 -18.28
N LEU A 420 -28.26 -2.77 -16.96
CA LEU A 420 -29.21 -2.16 -16.03
C LEU A 420 -28.78 -0.75 -15.64
N GLY A 421 -27.49 -0.56 -15.36
CA GLY A 421 -27.01 0.69 -14.79
C GLY A 421 -25.56 0.60 -14.35
N SER A 422 -25.16 1.54 -13.48
CA SER A 422 -23.78 1.61 -13.03
C SER A 422 -23.61 2.12 -11.62
N ILE A 423 -22.56 1.62 -10.98
CA ILE A 423 -22.16 1.99 -9.64
C ILE A 423 -20.99 2.95 -9.76
N SER A 424 -21.15 4.15 -9.20
CA SER A 424 -20.16 5.23 -9.31
C SER A 424 -19.69 5.70 -7.93
N GLU A 425 -18.39 5.93 -7.79
CA GLU A 425 -17.78 6.56 -6.61
C GLU A 425 -17.38 7.99 -6.98
N ARG A 426 -17.99 8.97 -6.31
CA ARG A 426 -17.67 10.41 -6.44
C ARG A 426 -17.68 10.89 -7.90
N GLY A 427 -18.73 10.49 -8.63
CA GLY A 427 -18.93 10.84 -10.04
C GLY A 427 -18.05 10.08 -11.03
N VAL A 428 -17.30 9.07 -10.58
CA VAL A 428 -16.52 8.17 -11.44
C VAL A 428 -17.21 6.80 -11.48
N LYS A 429 -17.60 6.37 -12.69
CA LYS A 429 -18.15 5.03 -12.93
C LYS A 429 -17.11 3.97 -12.56
N LEU A 430 -17.45 3.07 -11.65
CA LEU A 430 -16.58 1.98 -11.20
C LEU A 430 -17.01 0.64 -11.75
N TYR A 431 -18.32 0.37 -11.74
CA TYR A 431 -18.88 -0.90 -12.18
C TYR A 431 -20.09 -0.70 -13.09
N ASN A 432 -20.20 -1.54 -14.10
CA ASN A 432 -21.40 -1.76 -14.88
C ASN A 432 -22.19 -2.90 -14.23
N VAL A 433 -23.50 -2.74 -14.14
CA VAL A 433 -24.40 -3.76 -13.61
C VAL A 433 -25.30 -4.24 -14.73
N TYR A 434 -25.35 -5.55 -14.90
CA TYR A 434 -26.17 -6.22 -15.88
C TYR A 434 -27.17 -7.14 -15.16
N ARG A 435 -28.39 -7.25 -15.69
CA ARG A 435 -29.38 -8.22 -15.22
C ARG A 435 -29.35 -9.48 -16.09
N SER A 436 -29.59 -10.64 -15.49
CA SER A 436 -29.67 -11.91 -16.20
C SER A 436 -31.02 -12.08 -16.87
N CYS A 437 -31.04 -12.31 -18.18
CA CYS A 437 -32.26 -12.57 -18.92
C CYS A 437 -32.83 -13.97 -18.69
N ARG A 438 -32.14 -14.80 -17.90
CA ARG A 438 -32.70 -16.06 -17.37
C ARG A 438 -33.57 -15.86 -16.14
N ILE A 439 -33.34 -14.79 -15.39
CA ILE A 439 -34.05 -14.49 -14.14
C ILE A 439 -35.14 -13.47 -14.42
N PHE A 440 -34.81 -12.43 -15.19
CA PHE A 440 -35.75 -11.42 -15.65
C PHE A 440 -36.08 -11.71 -17.11
N ASP A 441 -37.36 -11.71 -17.48
CA ASP A 441 -37.75 -11.82 -18.88
C ASP A 441 -37.32 -10.53 -19.61
N CYS A 442 -36.11 -10.53 -20.18
CA CYS A 442 -35.63 -9.44 -21.01
C CYS A 442 -36.40 -9.54 -22.32
N GLY A 443 -37.43 -8.69 -22.47
CA GLY A 443 -38.33 -8.73 -23.60
C GLY A 443 -37.56 -8.85 -24.92
N ARG A 444 -37.76 -9.97 -25.62
CA ARG A 444 -37.47 -10.04 -27.05
C ARG A 444 -38.49 -9.12 -27.72
N GLU A 445 -38.08 -7.90 -28.09
CA GLU A 445 -38.76 -7.25 -29.21
C GLU A 445 -38.56 -8.18 -30.42
N ASN A 446 -39.63 -8.89 -30.77
CA ASN A 446 -39.72 -9.73 -31.96
C ASN A 446 -39.53 -8.93 -33.24
#